data_AF-A0A4U6MNT9-F1
#
_entry.id   AF-A0A4U6MNT9-F1
#
_cell.length_a   1.000
_cell.length_b   1.000
_cell.length_c   1.000
_cell.angle_alpha   90.00
_cell.angle_beta   90.00
_cell.angle_gamma   90.00
#
_symmetry.space_group_name_H-M   'P 1'
#
loop_
_entity.id
_entity.type
_entity.pdbx_description
1 polymer ?
#
loop_
_entity_poly.entity_id
_entity_poly.type
_entity_poly.pdbx_seq_one_letter_code
_entity_poly.pdbx_strand_id
1 'polypeptide(L)'
;MNRKMIHPLLLTCALVPAVAMAFGNQTTWTRGWGQGVSEFVINGEGQSQLSLSCEDYGSQPATVIFTDASGHQVSMDEDKSLQVSIDGGALIDISESGSRVGGNNLARAWDQLRNGKQVSVTGDGAKPATFTLAGAAKVLPAFGTHGCVGKDAL
;
A
#
# COMPACT_ATOMS: atom_id res chain seq x y z
N MET A 1 64.57 -16.89 -8.16
CA MET A 1 63.80 -15.63 -8.18
C MET A 1 62.35 -15.97 -7.87
N ASN A 2 61.90 -15.65 -6.66
CA ASN A 2 60.69 -16.22 -6.03
C ASN A 2 59.40 -15.57 -6.58
N ARG A 3 58.48 -16.37 -7.11
CA ARG A 3 57.12 -15.93 -7.46
C ARG A 3 56.26 -15.86 -6.20
N LYS A 4 55.82 -14.67 -5.82
CA LYS A 4 54.87 -14.45 -4.73
C LYS A 4 53.47 -14.84 -5.21
N MET A 5 52.87 -15.82 -4.54
CA MET A 5 51.52 -16.34 -4.80
C MET A 5 50.50 -15.44 -4.08
N ILE A 6 49.74 -14.65 -4.83
CA ILE A 6 48.65 -13.81 -4.31
C ILE A 6 47.41 -14.71 -4.20
N HIS A 7 46.94 -14.95 -2.98
CA HIS A 7 45.70 -15.69 -2.71
C HIS A 7 44.50 -14.73 -2.86
N PRO A 8 43.45 -15.06 -3.63
CA PRO A 8 42.24 -14.27 -3.68
C PRO A 8 41.39 -14.58 -2.45
N LEU A 9 41.19 -13.58 -1.59
CA LEU A 9 40.22 -13.63 -0.49
C LEU A 9 38.81 -13.55 -1.08
N LEU A 10 38.13 -14.71 -1.19
CA LEU A 10 36.71 -14.79 -1.53
C LEU A 10 35.88 -14.21 -0.37
N LEU A 11 35.39 -12.97 -0.53
CA LEU A 11 34.31 -12.44 0.33
C LEU A 11 32.99 -13.12 -0.09
N THR A 12 32.61 -14.19 0.60
CA THR A 12 31.24 -14.72 0.56
C THR A 12 30.33 -13.78 1.36
N CYS A 13 29.72 -12.83 0.66
CA CYS A 13 28.64 -12.02 1.20
C CYS A 13 27.41 -12.92 1.37
N ALA A 14 27.17 -13.44 2.57
CA ALA A 14 25.97 -14.18 2.89
C ALA A 14 24.78 -13.20 2.83
N LEU A 15 24.03 -13.22 1.72
CA LEU A 15 22.71 -12.61 1.65
C LEU A 15 21.81 -13.37 2.63
N VAL A 16 21.67 -12.83 3.85
CA VAL A 16 20.64 -13.28 4.78
C VAL A 16 19.30 -12.98 4.09
N PRO A 17 18.41 -13.96 3.90
CA PRO A 17 17.07 -13.67 3.42
C PRO A 17 16.45 -12.67 4.39
N ALA A 18 16.09 -11.48 3.90
CA ALA A 18 15.27 -10.56 4.66
C ALA A 18 13.94 -11.27 4.91
N VAL A 19 13.76 -11.82 6.11
CA VAL A 19 12.44 -12.20 6.57
C VAL A 19 11.61 -10.92 6.52
N ALA A 20 10.68 -10.84 5.57
CA ALA A 20 9.72 -9.76 5.50
C ALA A 20 8.91 -9.83 6.80
N MET A 21 9.33 -9.04 7.78
CA MET A 21 8.52 -8.81 8.97
C MET A 21 7.23 -8.21 8.45
N ALA A 22 6.09 -8.84 8.75
CA ALA A 22 4.79 -8.29 8.39
C ALA A 22 4.66 -6.92 9.07
N PHE A 23 4.94 -5.87 8.31
CA PHE A 23 4.77 -4.50 8.73
C PHE A 23 3.25 -4.25 8.88
N GLY A 24 2.85 -3.44 9.86
CA GLY A 24 1.44 -3.19 10.14
C GLY A 24 0.99 -3.57 11.54
N ASN A 25 -0.18 -3.07 11.91
CA ASN A 25 -0.84 -3.33 13.19
C ASN A 25 -2.35 -3.52 12.92
N GLN A 26 -3.06 -4.27 13.77
CA GLN A 26 -4.49 -4.53 13.60
C GLN A 26 -5.43 -3.44 14.16
N THR A 27 -4.87 -2.54 14.97
CA THR A 27 -5.61 -1.56 15.78
C THR A 27 -5.31 -0.12 15.42
N THR A 28 -4.21 0.16 14.70
CA THR A 28 -3.86 1.50 14.24
C THR A 28 -3.05 1.45 12.96
N TRP A 29 -3.23 2.44 12.10
CA TRP A 29 -2.42 2.60 10.90
C TRP A 29 -0.96 2.87 11.24
N THR A 30 -0.06 2.28 10.48
CA THR A 30 1.39 2.43 10.60
C THR A 30 1.98 3.02 9.33
N ARG A 31 3.07 3.78 9.45
CA ARG A 31 3.85 4.31 8.32
C ARG A 31 5.25 3.71 8.27
N GLY A 32 5.62 3.18 7.12
CA GLY A 32 6.96 2.75 6.76
C GLY A 32 7.55 3.69 5.71
N TRP A 33 8.87 3.64 5.55
CA TRP A 33 9.57 4.34 4.48
C TRP A 33 10.77 3.51 4.02
N GLY A 34 10.94 3.43 2.70
CA GLY A 34 12.10 2.79 2.09
C GLY A 34 12.27 3.19 0.64
N GLN A 35 13.50 3.48 0.24
CA GLN A 35 13.86 3.74 -1.17
C GLN A 35 13.03 4.85 -1.84
N GLY A 36 12.63 5.88 -1.09
CA GLY A 36 11.80 6.98 -1.61
C GLY A 36 10.30 6.68 -1.66
N VAL A 37 9.84 5.54 -1.15
CA VAL A 37 8.43 5.20 -1.06
C VAL A 37 7.98 5.23 0.40
N SER A 38 6.94 6.00 0.68
CA SER A 38 6.19 5.94 1.93
C SER A 38 5.08 4.88 1.81
N GLU A 39 4.98 3.99 2.79
CA GLU A 39 3.96 2.94 2.87
C GLU A 39 3.08 3.15 4.10
N PHE A 40 1.77 2.98 3.97
CA PHE A 40 0.77 3.14 5.03
C PHE A 40 -0.06 1.87 5.11
N VAL A 41 -0.02 1.19 6.26
CA VAL A 41 -0.52 -0.17 6.39
C VAL A 41 -1.42 -0.33 7.60
N ILE A 42 -2.51 -1.09 7.42
CA ILE A 42 -3.34 -1.65 8.48
C ILE A 42 -3.53 -3.15 8.22
N ASN A 43 -3.31 -3.98 9.25
CA ASN A 43 -3.52 -5.43 9.17
C ASN A 43 -4.92 -5.78 9.67
N GLY A 44 -5.46 -6.90 9.19
CA GLY A 44 -6.73 -7.48 9.60
C GLY A 44 -6.56 -8.89 10.14
N GLU A 45 -7.64 -9.67 10.10
CA GLU A 45 -7.59 -11.08 10.48
C GLU A 45 -6.84 -11.94 9.45
N GLY A 46 -6.18 -12.99 9.91
CA GLY A 46 -5.39 -13.87 9.05
C GLY A 46 -4.28 -13.11 8.31
N GLN A 47 -4.24 -13.25 6.98
CA GLN A 47 -3.28 -12.52 6.13
C GLN A 47 -3.84 -11.18 5.62
N SER A 48 -5.01 -10.76 6.10
CA SER A 48 -5.66 -9.59 5.52
C SER A 48 -4.88 -8.31 5.79
N GLN A 49 -4.76 -7.46 4.78
CA GLN A 49 -4.02 -6.21 4.85
C GLN A 49 -4.61 -5.21 3.85
N LEU A 50 -4.63 -3.94 4.24
CA LEU A 50 -4.80 -2.82 3.33
C LEU A 50 -3.52 -2.00 3.34
N SER A 51 -2.89 -1.87 2.18
CA SER A 51 -1.63 -1.16 1.98
C SER A 51 -1.80 -0.04 0.97
N LEU A 52 -1.35 1.16 1.35
CA LEU A 52 -1.31 2.35 0.51
C LEU A 52 0.15 2.76 0.37
N SER A 53 0.59 3.09 -0.84
CA SER A 53 1.96 3.53 -1.09
C SER A 53 1.99 4.81 -1.91
N CYS A 54 2.95 5.69 -1.61
CA CYS A 54 3.23 6.89 -2.37
C CYS A 54 4.74 6.99 -2.60
N GLU A 55 5.13 7.30 -3.83
CA GLU A 55 6.51 7.65 -4.16
C GLU A 55 6.72 9.13 -3.81
N ASP A 56 7.61 9.42 -2.85
CA ASP A 56 7.73 10.72 -2.19
C ASP A 56 8.05 11.88 -3.17
N TYR A 57 8.69 11.58 -4.31
CA TYR A 57 8.99 12.57 -5.37
C TYR A 57 7.83 12.78 -6.35
N GLY A 58 6.73 12.02 -6.23
CA GLY A 58 5.52 12.17 -7.05
C GLY A 58 5.73 11.80 -8.52
N SER A 59 6.70 10.93 -8.81
CA SER A 59 6.99 10.43 -10.16
C SER A 59 6.24 9.14 -10.50
N GLN A 60 5.64 8.50 -9.50
CA GLN A 60 4.81 7.31 -9.63
C GLN A 60 3.48 7.55 -8.90
N PRO A 61 2.37 6.97 -9.41
CA PRO A 61 1.08 7.19 -8.80
C PRO A 61 1.01 6.46 -7.45
N ALA A 62 0.16 6.99 -6.57
CA ALA A 62 -0.21 6.29 -5.37
C ALA A 62 -0.83 4.93 -5.73
N THR A 63 -0.54 3.90 -4.96
CA THR A 63 -1.09 2.55 -5.18
C THR A 63 -1.86 2.10 -3.95
N VAL A 64 -3.00 1.42 -4.16
CA VAL A 64 -3.76 0.73 -3.12
C VAL A 64 -3.75 -0.76 -3.42
N ILE A 65 -3.35 -1.55 -2.43
CA ILE A 65 -3.31 -3.01 -2.50
C ILE A 65 -4.13 -3.57 -1.33
N PHE A 66 -5.05 -4.47 -1.67
CA PHE A 66 -5.83 -5.23 -0.71
C PHE A 66 -5.43 -6.70 -0.75
N THR A 67 -5.12 -7.26 0.42
CA THR A 67 -4.92 -8.70 0.60
C THR A 67 -6.02 -9.24 1.51
N ASP A 68 -6.68 -10.32 1.09
CA ASP A 68 -7.72 -10.96 1.90
C ASP A 68 -7.15 -11.90 2.99
N ALA A 69 -8.02 -12.43 3.84
CA ALA A 69 -7.61 -13.30 4.95
C ALA A 69 -6.89 -14.59 4.51
N SER A 70 -7.07 -15.03 3.26
CA SER A 70 -6.39 -16.18 2.65
C SER A 70 -5.09 -15.82 1.90
N GLY A 71 -4.75 -14.53 1.80
CA GLY A 71 -3.56 -14.06 1.08
C GLY A 71 -3.83 -13.73 -0.39
N HIS A 72 -5.08 -13.67 -0.84
CA HIS A 72 -5.38 -13.25 -2.21
C HIS A 72 -5.26 -11.71 -2.32
N GLN A 73 -4.37 -11.25 -3.18
CA GLN A 73 -4.08 -9.85 -3.40
C GLN A 73 -4.78 -9.27 -4.64
N VAL A 74 -5.35 -8.07 -4.49
CA VAL A 74 -5.95 -7.25 -5.55
C VAL A 74 -5.33 -5.85 -5.48
N SER A 75 -4.87 -5.34 -6.62
CA SER A 75 -4.31 -4.00 -6.76
C SER A 75 -5.23 -3.12 -7.59
N MET A 76 -5.27 -1.83 -7.26
CA MET A 76 -6.21 -0.86 -7.81
C MET A 76 -6.00 -0.48 -9.29
N ASP A 77 -4.98 -0.98 -9.99
CA ASP A 77 -4.68 -0.61 -11.39
C ASP A 77 -4.31 -1.84 -12.25
N GLU A 78 -4.87 -3.01 -11.93
CA GLU A 78 -4.59 -4.31 -12.58
C GLU A 78 -5.78 -4.90 -13.37
N ASP A 79 -6.65 -4.07 -13.95
CA ASP A 79 -7.88 -4.52 -14.64
C ASP A 79 -8.78 -5.42 -13.76
N LYS A 80 -8.75 -5.19 -12.44
CA LYS A 80 -9.54 -5.90 -11.42
C LYS A 80 -10.36 -4.90 -10.64
N SER A 81 -11.59 -5.26 -10.28
CA SER A 81 -12.36 -4.41 -9.39
C SER A 81 -11.76 -4.38 -7.98
N LEU A 82 -11.62 -3.18 -7.44
CA LEU A 82 -11.29 -2.89 -6.07
C LEU A 82 -12.16 -1.71 -5.62
N GLN A 83 -12.97 -1.94 -4.59
CA GLN A 83 -13.91 -0.97 -4.09
C GLN A 83 -13.80 -0.85 -2.58
N VAL A 84 -14.07 0.36 -2.10
CA VAL A 84 -14.08 0.66 -0.66
C VAL A 84 -15.39 1.29 -0.23
N SER A 85 -15.80 1.01 0.99
CA SER A 85 -16.90 1.70 1.68
C SER A 85 -16.40 2.17 3.04
N ILE A 86 -16.48 3.48 3.30
CA ILE A 86 -16.07 4.07 4.56
C ILE A 86 -17.31 4.25 5.43
N ASP A 87 -17.25 3.77 6.67
CA ASP A 87 -18.33 3.86 7.67
C ASP A 87 -19.71 3.37 7.19
N GLY A 88 -19.72 2.38 6.29
CA GLY A 88 -20.95 1.83 5.70
C GLY A 88 -21.60 2.72 4.63
N GLY A 89 -20.88 3.74 4.14
CA GLY A 89 -21.31 4.60 3.05
C GLY A 89 -21.33 3.91 1.69
N ALA A 90 -21.65 4.68 0.64
CA ALA A 90 -21.68 4.19 -0.73
C ALA A 90 -20.31 3.65 -1.17
N LEU A 91 -20.32 2.56 -1.93
CA LEU A 91 -19.12 1.98 -2.54
C LEU A 91 -18.43 3.01 -3.45
N ILE A 92 -17.12 3.08 -3.35
CA ILE A 92 -16.25 3.89 -4.18
C ILE A 92 -15.35 2.94 -4.96
N ASP A 93 -15.48 2.99 -6.27
CA ASP A 93 -14.64 2.22 -7.18
C ASP A 93 -13.29 2.92 -7.37
N ILE A 94 -12.21 2.24 -6.98
CA ILE A 94 -10.82 2.73 -7.07
C ILE A 94 -9.98 1.93 -8.08
N SER A 95 -10.58 1.07 -8.89
CA SER A 95 -9.95 0.05 -9.76
C SER A 95 -9.18 0.54 -10.99
N GLU A 96 -9.29 1.82 -11.31
CA GLU A 96 -8.57 2.43 -12.42
C GLU A 96 -8.41 3.90 -12.09
N SER A 97 -7.18 4.32 -11.76
CA SER A 97 -6.91 5.70 -11.33
C SER A 97 -6.42 6.62 -12.44
N GLY A 98 -6.24 6.09 -13.67
CA GLY A 98 -5.73 6.85 -14.81
C GLY A 98 -6.77 7.74 -15.50
N SER A 99 -8.05 7.43 -15.34
CA SER A 99 -9.14 8.30 -15.80
C SER A 99 -9.45 9.42 -14.81
N ARG A 100 -9.98 10.55 -15.29
CA ARG A 100 -10.45 11.66 -14.42
C ARG A 100 -11.49 11.22 -13.38
N VAL A 101 -12.34 10.27 -13.73
CA VAL A 101 -13.35 9.74 -12.79
C VAL A 101 -12.66 8.86 -11.75
N GLY A 102 -11.75 8.00 -12.21
CA GLY A 102 -10.89 7.17 -11.37
C GLY A 102 -10.08 7.96 -10.34
N GLY A 103 -9.31 8.96 -10.79
CA GLY A 103 -8.54 9.85 -9.94
C GLY A 103 -9.40 10.59 -8.91
N ASN A 104 -10.59 11.08 -9.31
CA ASN A 104 -11.55 11.70 -8.38
C ASN A 104 -12.10 10.71 -7.34
N ASN A 105 -12.39 9.48 -7.74
CA ASN A 105 -12.84 8.43 -6.82
C ASN A 105 -11.73 8.07 -5.83
N LEU A 106 -10.50 7.92 -6.30
CA LEU A 106 -9.34 7.66 -5.46
C LEU A 106 -9.11 8.80 -4.46
N ALA A 107 -9.13 10.06 -4.92
CA ALA A 107 -8.99 11.23 -4.05
C ALA A 107 -10.09 11.28 -2.97
N ARG A 108 -11.34 11.00 -3.35
CA ARG A 108 -12.47 10.93 -2.43
C ARG A 108 -12.31 9.80 -1.42
N ALA A 109 -11.94 8.59 -1.86
CA ALA A 109 -11.68 7.46 -0.98
C ALA A 109 -10.54 7.78 0.01
N TRP A 110 -9.46 8.38 -0.47
CA TRP A 110 -8.30 8.76 0.33
C TRP A 110 -8.65 9.76 1.44
N ASP A 111 -9.44 10.78 1.11
CA ASP A 111 -9.93 11.74 2.11
C ASP A 111 -10.84 11.06 3.14
N GLN A 112 -11.72 10.15 2.70
CA GLN A 112 -12.57 9.40 3.62
C GLN A 112 -11.79 8.43 4.51
N LEU A 113 -10.72 7.79 4.01
CA LEU A 113 -9.82 6.96 4.82
C LEU A 113 -9.17 7.76 5.95
N ARG A 114 -8.79 9.02 5.69
CA ARG A 114 -8.22 9.90 6.72
C ARG A 114 -9.24 10.27 7.79
N ASN A 115 -10.51 10.42 7.45
CA ASN A 115 -11.51 11.04 8.33
C ASN A 115 -12.54 10.05 8.92
N GLY A 116 -12.63 8.83 8.39
CA GLY A 116 -13.59 7.81 8.82
C GLY A 116 -13.16 7.02 10.05
N LYS A 117 -13.96 6.03 10.43
CA LYS A 117 -13.69 5.12 11.58
C LYS A 117 -13.32 3.72 11.13
N GLN A 118 -13.91 3.25 10.04
CA GLN A 118 -13.69 1.92 9.48
C GLN A 118 -13.84 1.95 7.96
N VAL A 119 -13.13 1.03 7.29
CA VAL A 119 -13.24 0.81 5.85
C VAL A 119 -13.51 -0.66 5.58
N SER A 120 -14.53 -0.93 4.76
CA SER A 120 -14.76 -2.23 4.16
C SER A 120 -14.20 -2.23 2.74
N VAL A 121 -13.46 -3.28 2.40
CA VAL A 121 -12.80 -3.44 1.11
C VAL A 121 -13.30 -4.70 0.44
N THR A 122 -13.63 -4.59 -0.85
CA THR A 122 -14.03 -5.70 -1.71
C THR A 122 -13.20 -5.65 -2.97
N GLY A 123 -12.69 -6.79 -3.43
CA GLY A 123 -11.95 -6.87 -4.68
C GLY A 123 -12.21 -8.19 -5.41
N ASP A 124 -11.87 -8.22 -6.69
CA ASP A 124 -12.15 -9.36 -7.56
C ASP A 124 -11.54 -10.66 -7.05
N GLY A 125 -12.40 -11.65 -6.78
CA GLY A 125 -12.00 -12.97 -6.27
C GLY A 125 -11.43 -12.98 -4.84
N ALA A 126 -11.33 -11.81 -4.19
CA ALA A 126 -10.87 -11.66 -2.82
C ALA A 126 -12.06 -11.67 -1.85
N LYS A 127 -11.88 -12.32 -0.69
CA LYS A 127 -12.87 -12.25 0.38
C LYS A 127 -12.91 -10.83 0.94
N PRO A 128 -14.09 -10.21 1.11
CA PRO A 128 -14.18 -8.88 1.71
C PRO A 128 -13.56 -8.83 3.10
N ALA A 129 -12.99 -7.69 3.46
CA ALA A 129 -12.46 -7.44 4.80
C ALA A 129 -12.82 -6.05 5.29
N THR A 130 -12.78 -5.85 6.61
CA THR A 130 -13.02 -4.56 7.25
C THR A 130 -11.84 -4.23 8.15
N PHE A 131 -11.38 -2.99 8.06
CA PHE A 131 -10.25 -2.46 8.84
C PHE A 131 -10.69 -1.24 9.63
N THR A 132 -10.04 -1.01 10.78
CA THR A 132 -10.17 0.27 11.49
C THR A 132 -9.40 1.37 10.76
N LEU A 133 -9.88 2.61 10.87
CA LEU A 133 -9.20 3.83 10.42
C LEU A 133 -8.54 4.58 11.59
N ALA A 134 -8.45 3.95 12.76
CA ALA A 134 -7.74 4.51 13.90
C ALA A 134 -6.30 4.88 13.54
N GLY A 135 -5.93 6.15 13.77
CA GLY A 135 -4.59 6.65 13.48
C GLY A 135 -4.31 6.97 12.00
N ALA A 136 -5.22 6.68 11.07
CA ALA A 136 -5.01 6.92 9.63
C ALA A 136 -4.62 8.38 9.34
N ALA A 137 -5.41 9.35 9.84
CA ALA A 137 -5.15 10.79 9.68
C ALA A 137 -3.75 11.23 10.13
N LYS A 138 -3.15 10.53 11.10
CA LYS A 138 -1.84 10.89 11.68
C LYS A 138 -0.69 10.50 10.77
N VAL A 139 -0.87 9.46 9.95
CA VAL A 139 0.22 8.85 9.19
C VAL A 139 0.03 9.00 7.68
N LEU A 140 -1.19 8.83 7.18
CA LEU A 140 -1.54 8.95 5.77
C LEU A 140 -1.64 10.44 5.41
N PRO A 141 -0.82 11.00 4.51
CA PRO A 141 -0.87 12.42 4.13
C PRO A 141 -2.11 12.74 3.28
N ALA A 142 -2.39 14.03 3.09
CA ALA A 142 -3.49 14.46 2.25
C ALA A 142 -3.20 14.08 0.80
N PHE A 143 -4.22 13.67 0.04
CA PHE A 143 -4.06 13.37 -1.37
C PHE A 143 -3.63 14.63 -2.14
N GLY A 144 -2.78 14.46 -3.15
CA GLY A 144 -2.13 15.56 -3.85
C GLY A 144 -0.91 16.15 -3.14
N THR A 145 -0.49 15.58 -2.00
CA THR A 145 0.68 16.05 -1.24
C THR A 145 1.66 14.91 -0.98
N HIS A 146 2.94 15.23 -0.79
CA HIS A 146 3.99 14.25 -0.43
C HIS A 146 4.02 13.04 -1.37
N GLY A 147 3.84 13.27 -2.68
CA GLY A 147 3.88 12.21 -3.68
C GLY A 147 2.63 11.33 -3.79
N CYS A 148 1.64 11.50 -2.91
CA CYS A 148 0.38 10.76 -2.97
C CYS A 148 -0.56 11.35 -4.02
N VAL A 149 -0.30 11.07 -5.30
CA VAL A 149 -1.05 11.57 -6.45
C VAL A 149 -1.70 10.44 -7.24
N GLY A 150 -2.78 10.72 -7.96
CA GLY A 150 -3.41 9.76 -8.86
C GLY A 150 -2.63 9.61 -10.16
N LYS A 151 -2.86 8.51 -10.87
CA LYS A 151 -2.26 8.28 -12.20
C LYS A 151 -2.73 9.30 -13.24
N ASP A 152 -3.91 9.87 -13.06
CA ASP A 152 -4.44 10.96 -13.88
C ASP A 152 -3.67 12.30 -13.75
N ALA A 153 -2.83 12.44 -12.72
CA ALA A 153 -2.03 13.63 -12.45
C ALA A 153 -0.58 13.54 -12.98
N LEU A 154 -0.21 12.42 -13.62
CA LEU A 154 1.15 12.13 -14.11
C LEU A 154 1.28 12.18 -15.64
#